data_AF-A0A8S3UDT7-F1
#
_entry.id   AF-A0A8S3UDT7-F1
#
_cell.length_a   1.000
_cell.length_b   1.000
_cell.length_c   1.000
_cell.angle_alpha   90.00
_cell.angle_beta   90.00
_cell.angle_gamma   90.00
#
_symmetry.space_group_name_H-M   'P 1'
#
loop_
_entity.id
_entity.type
_entity.pdbx_description
1 polymer ?
#
loop_
_entity_poly.entity_id
_entity_poly.type
_entity_poly.pdbx_seq_one_letter_code
_entity_poly.pdbx_strand_id
1 'polypeptide(L)'
;MQDNSLLQWMIETNVLFVDLHKYSCTLENGSIINMSPIDYRVLQLNKTCKSYLGLIIGVSLALIVVIMTVSVSLVYRYRWKIRYMYYMTKGKYSYQKISPDDDDEYTYDAFISYSDDDRSFVLKDCIEKLEKEENFRLCIHQRDFMPGQDITVNITNCIHTSRSTVCLITRKFLESYYCMFEFNMARMESIYSRNGGGSQI
;
A
#
# COMPACT_ATOMS: atom_id res chain seq x y z
N MET A 1 -35.35 29.99 6.99
CA MET A 1 -36.24 28.85 6.70
C MET A 1 -37.60 29.44 6.39
N GLN A 2 -37.87 29.76 5.12
CA GLN A 2 -39.16 30.32 4.72
C GLN A 2 -40.12 29.15 4.51
N ASP A 3 -41.17 29.07 5.32
CA ASP A 3 -42.13 27.98 5.29
C ASP A 3 -43.01 28.12 4.02
N ASN A 4 -42.92 27.15 3.10
CA ASN A 4 -43.65 27.17 1.82
C ASN A 4 -45.14 26.78 1.97
N SER A 5 -45.61 26.59 3.20
CA SER A 5 -46.96 26.14 3.55
C SER A 5 -48.06 27.07 3.04
N LEU A 6 -47.83 28.39 3.08
CA LEU A 6 -48.80 29.37 2.58
C LEU A 6 -48.91 29.33 1.05
N LEU A 7 -47.80 29.14 0.33
CA LEU A 7 -47.79 29.05 -1.13
C LEU A 7 -48.47 27.75 -1.62
N GLN A 8 -48.27 26.63 -0.92
CA GLN A 8 -48.96 25.38 -1.20
C GLN A 8 -50.47 25.49 -0.91
N TRP A 9 -50.83 26.09 0.22
CA TRP A 9 -52.24 26.31 0.58
C TRP A 9 -52.98 27.13 -0.47
N MET A 10 -52.36 28.18 -1.04
CA MET A 10 -53.00 29.00 -2.09
C MET A 10 -53.23 28.25 -3.41
N ILE A 11 -52.45 27.21 -3.71
CA ILE A 11 -52.65 26.38 -4.91
C ILE A 11 -53.72 25.30 -4.65
N GLU A 12 -53.75 24.74 -3.44
CA GLU A 12 -54.64 23.63 -3.11
C GLU A 12 -56.06 24.07 -2.72
N THR A 13 -56.25 25.32 -2.32
CA THR A 13 -57.56 25.82 -1.92
C THR A 13 -58.41 26.28 -3.11
N ASN A 14 -59.71 25.94 -3.07
CA ASN A 14 -60.72 26.39 -4.06
C ASN A 14 -61.16 27.85 -3.86
N VAL A 15 -60.32 28.70 -3.25
CA VAL A 15 -60.66 30.10 -3.02
C VAL A 15 -60.44 30.88 -4.32
N LEU A 16 -61.48 31.54 -4.82
CA LEU A 16 -61.38 32.38 -6.02
C LEU A 16 -60.74 33.71 -5.66
N PHE A 17 -59.49 33.91 -6.10
CA PHE A 17 -58.82 35.21 -5.99
C PHE A 17 -59.29 36.14 -7.11
N VAL A 18 -59.96 37.23 -6.75
CA VAL A 18 -60.43 38.25 -7.70
C VAL A 18 -59.21 39.01 -8.26
N ASP A 19 -59.04 39.03 -9.58
CA ASP A 19 -57.94 39.73 -10.28
C ASP A 19 -56.52 39.34 -9.82
N LEU A 20 -56.24 38.04 -9.69
CA LEU A 20 -54.92 37.49 -9.30
C LEU A 20 -53.72 38.08 -10.09
N HIS A 21 -53.93 38.52 -11.32
CA HIS A 21 -52.92 39.19 -12.16
C HIS A 21 -52.44 40.56 -11.62
N LYS A 22 -53.23 41.21 -10.75
CA LYS A 22 -52.87 42.51 -10.13
C LYS A 22 -52.04 42.35 -8.86
N TYR A 23 -51.91 41.14 -8.34
CA TYR A 23 -51.11 40.88 -7.13
C TYR A 23 -49.62 40.84 -7.47
N SER A 24 -48.82 41.47 -6.64
CA SER A 24 -47.36 41.53 -6.76
C SER A 24 -46.67 41.07 -5.49
N CYS A 25 -45.57 40.35 -5.62
CA CYS A 25 -44.70 39.97 -4.51
C CYS A 25 -43.45 40.84 -4.48
N THR A 26 -43.05 41.25 -3.29
CA THR A 26 -41.76 41.90 -3.05
C THR A 26 -40.77 40.85 -2.57
N LEU A 27 -39.66 40.72 -3.30
CA LEU A 27 -38.55 39.83 -2.91
C LEU A 27 -37.67 40.51 -1.86
N GLU A 28 -36.86 39.72 -1.14
CA GLU A 28 -35.89 40.26 -0.16
C GLU A 28 -34.92 41.28 -0.76
N ASN A 29 -34.66 41.20 -2.07
CA ASN A 29 -33.81 42.13 -2.81
C ASN A 29 -34.55 43.42 -3.25
N GLY A 30 -35.76 43.67 -2.74
CA GLY A 30 -36.58 44.85 -3.05
C GLY A 30 -37.25 44.85 -4.42
N SER A 31 -37.05 43.81 -5.24
CA SER A 31 -37.68 43.70 -6.55
C SER A 31 -39.15 43.27 -6.43
N ILE A 32 -40.01 43.90 -7.25
CA ILE A 32 -41.44 43.62 -7.31
C ILE A 32 -41.71 42.74 -8.53
N ILE A 33 -42.32 41.58 -8.31
CA ILE A 33 -42.69 40.63 -9.37
C ILE A 33 -44.21 40.38 -9.36
N ASN A 34 -44.80 40.21 -10.53
CA ASN A 34 -46.21 39.83 -10.64
C ASN A 34 -46.41 38.36 -10.26
N MET A 35 -47.50 38.10 -9.54
CA MET A 35 -47.81 36.78 -9.00
C MET A 35 -48.25 35.78 -10.09
N SER A 36 -48.89 36.26 -11.16
CA SER A 36 -49.38 35.41 -12.25
C SER A 36 -48.31 35.18 -13.34
N PRO A 37 -48.10 33.94 -13.82
CA PRO A 37 -48.75 32.68 -13.39
C PRO A 37 -48.12 32.07 -12.12
N ILE A 38 -48.96 31.74 -11.12
CA ILE A 38 -48.54 31.28 -9.78
C ILE A 38 -47.78 29.95 -9.84
N ASP A 39 -48.26 28.99 -10.62
CA ASP A 39 -47.67 27.64 -10.68
C ASP A 39 -46.20 27.68 -11.09
N TYR A 40 -45.87 28.53 -12.06
CA TYR A 40 -44.50 28.74 -12.51
C TYR A 40 -43.65 29.41 -11.43
N ARG A 41 -44.19 30.40 -10.72
CA ARG A 41 -43.47 31.11 -9.65
C ARG A 41 -43.18 30.18 -8.48
N VAL A 42 -44.15 29.40 -8.03
CA VAL A 42 -43.95 28.43 -6.94
C VAL A 42 -42.94 27.36 -7.34
N LEU A 43 -42.96 26.89 -8.59
CA LEU A 43 -41.96 25.94 -9.10
C LEU A 43 -40.54 26.53 -9.09
N GLN A 44 -40.38 27.80 -9.49
CA GLN A 44 -39.09 28.49 -9.47
C GLN A 44 -38.59 28.70 -8.04
N LEU A 45 -39.44 29.18 -7.13
CA LEU A 45 -39.06 29.36 -5.72
C LEU A 45 -38.67 28.03 -5.07
N ASN A 46 -39.41 26.94 -5.34
CA ASN A 46 -39.06 25.62 -4.82
C ASN A 46 -37.69 25.14 -5.34
N LYS A 47 -37.34 25.43 -6.60
CA LYS A 47 -36.00 25.12 -7.14
C LYS A 47 -34.90 25.92 -6.45
N THR A 48 -35.11 27.21 -6.18
CA THR A 48 -34.14 28.06 -5.47
C THR A 48 -34.01 27.68 -4.00
N CYS A 49 -35.10 27.24 -3.37
CA CYS A 49 -35.15 26.79 -1.98
C CYS A 49 -34.75 25.31 -1.79
N LYS A 50 -34.63 24.52 -2.86
CA LYS A 50 -34.10 23.15 -2.78
C LYS A 50 -32.65 23.20 -2.31
N SER A 51 -32.46 22.83 -1.06
CA SER A 51 -31.16 22.88 -0.40
C SER A 51 -30.19 21.87 -1.01
N TYR A 52 -29.09 22.38 -1.57
CA TYR A 52 -27.98 21.58 -2.08
C TYR A 52 -27.26 20.78 -0.99
N LEU A 53 -27.59 20.98 0.30
CA LEU A 53 -26.99 20.25 1.42
C LEU A 53 -27.12 18.73 1.26
N GLY A 54 -28.28 18.22 0.84
CA GLY A 54 -28.47 16.78 0.64
C GLY A 54 -27.59 16.21 -0.49
N LEU A 55 -27.42 16.97 -1.57
CA LEU A 55 -26.53 16.60 -2.67
C LEU A 55 -25.06 16.66 -2.26
N ILE A 56 -24.65 17.69 -1.52
CA ILE A 56 -23.29 17.85 -1.01
C ILE A 56 -22.93 16.71 -0.06
N ILE A 57 -23.83 16.36 0.87
CA ILE A 57 -23.66 15.24 1.81
C ILE A 57 -23.60 13.91 1.05
N GLY A 58 -24.49 13.69 0.07
CA GLY A 58 -24.49 12.48 -0.73
C GLY A 58 -23.19 12.28 -1.53
N VAL A 59 -22.72 13.35 -2.19
CA VAL A 59 -21.48 13.32 -2.96
C VAL A 59 -20.26 13.12 -2.06
N SER A 60 -20.21 13.79 -0.90
CA SER A 60 -19.08 13.65 0.02
C SER A 60 -19.00 12.23 0.60
N LEU A 61 -20.12 11.63 1.00
CA LEU A 61 -20.18 10.24 1.45
C LEU A 61 -19.74 9.27 0.36
N ALA A 62 -20.22 9.45 -0.88
CA ALA A 62 -19.84 8.60 -2.00
C ALA A 62 -18.32 8.65 -2.26
N LEU A 63 -17.73 9.84 -2.24
CA LEU A 63 -16.27 10.01 -2.39
C LEU A 63 -15.48 9.31 -1.28
N ILE A 64 -15.92 9.42 -0.03
CA ILE A 64 -15.28 8.75 1.11
C ILE A 64 -15.31 7.23 0.92
N VAL A 65 -16.45 6.67 0.51
CA VAL A 65 -16.58 5.22 0.25
C VAL A 65 -15.65 4.77 -0.87
N VAL A 66 -15.52 5.53 -1.96
CA VAL A 66 -14.59 5.23 -3.06
C VAL A 66 -13.14 5.27 -2.57
N ILE A 67 -12.75 6.27 -1.79
CA ILE A 67 -11.38 6.37 -1.25
C ILE A 67 -11.08 5.21 -0.30
N MET A 68 -12.03 4.83 0.56
CA MET A 68 -11.87 3.72 1.50
C MET A 68 -11.74 2.37 0.77
N THR A 69 -12.57 2.13 -0.24
CA THR A 69 -12.50 0.89 -1.03
C THR A 69 -11.21 0.77 -1.83
N VAL A 70 -10.76 1.86 -2.46
CA VAL A 70 -9.48 1.91 -3.18
C VAL A 70 -8.31 1.71 -2.22
N SER A 71 -8.30 2.41 -1.07
CA SER A 71 -7.21 2.28 -0.10
C SER A 71 -7.12 0.87 0.48
N VAL A 72 -8.24 0.24 0.84
CA VAL A 72 -8.28 -1.16 1.28
C VAL A 72 -7.78 -2.11 0.18
N SER A 73 -8.19 -1.89 -1.06
CA SER A 73 -7.74 -2.70 -2.21
C SER A 73 -6.23 -2.58 -2.44
N LEU A 74 -5.68 -1.37 -2.35
CA LEU A 74 -4.24 -1.14 -2.44
C LEU A 74 -3.50 -1.80 -1.28
N VAL A 75 -3.98 -1.64 -0.05
CA VAL A 75 -3.38 -2.29 1.13
C VAL A 75 -3.42 -3.80 0.99
N TYR A 76 -4.51 -4.38 0.50
CA TYR A 76 -4.61 -5.82 0.28
C TYR A 76 -3.63 -6.29 -0.78
N ARG A 77 -3.58 -5.62 -1.94
CA ARG A 77 -2.66 -5.95 -3.03
C ARG A 77 -1.19 -5.81 -2.62
N TYR A 78 -0.87 -4.83 -1.79
CA TYR A 78 0.49 -4.53 -1.35
C TYR A 78 0.80 -5.01 0.08
N ARG A 79 -0.05 -5.86 0.68
CA ARG A 79 0.07 -6.26 2.10
C ARG A 79 1.42 -6.87 2.42
N TRP A 80 1.97 -7.67 1.52
CA TRP A 80 3.29 -8.28 1.64
C TRP A 80 4.43 -7.26 1.51
N LYS A 81 4.33 -6.30 0.57
CA LYS A 81 5.31 -5.22 0.41
C LYS A 81 5.31 -4.27 1.61
N ILE A 82 4.13 -3.91 2.14
CA ILE A 82 4.00 -3.05 3.32
C ILE A 82 4.57 -3.75 4.55
N ARG A 83 4.25 -5.03 4.76
CA ARG A 83 4.78 -5.83 5.86
C ARG A 83 6.31 -5.95 5.77
N TYR A 84 6.84 -6.21 4.59
CA TYR A 84 8.27 -6.22 4.33
C TYR A 84 8.92 -4.85 4.64
N MET A 85 8.35 -3.75 4.13
CA MET A 85 8.91 -2.41 4.36
C MET A 85 8.83 -1.98 5.83
N TYR A 86 7.79 -2.39 6.56
CA TYR A 86 7.65 -2.19 8.01
C TYR A 86 8.77 -2.90 8.78
N TYR A 87 9.02 -4.18 8.50
CA TYR A 87 10.13 -4.92 9.12
C TYR A 87 11.50 -4.35 8.73
N MET A 88 11.68 -3.95 7.47
CA MET A 88 12.92 -3.32 7.00
C MET A 88 13.16 -1.96 7.66
N THR A 89 12.11 -1.19 7.96
CA THR A 89 12.23 0.11 8.66
C THR A 89 12.57 -0.08 10.14
N LYS A 90 12.05 -1.14 10.78
CA LYS A 90 12.50 -1.53 12.13
C LYS A 90 13.95 -2.01 12.16
N GLY A 91 14.41 -2.70 11.11
CA GLY A 91 15.82 -3.07 10.96
C GLY A 91 16.73 -1.87 10.67
N LYS A 92 16.20 -0.78 10.09
CA LYS A 92 16.98 0.40 9.69
C LYS A 92 17.53 1.26 10.83
N TYR A 93 17.11 1.06 12.07
CA TYR A 93 17.84 1.63 13.22
C TYR A 93 19.19 0.93 13.50
N SER A 94 19.50 -0.12 12.73
CA SER A 94 20.78 -0.83 12.74
C SER A 94 21.37 -1.03 11.33
N TYR A 95 20.94 -0.25 10.33
CA TYR A 95 21.54 -0.21 8.99
C TYR A 95 22.14 1.16 8.74
N GLN A 96 23.35 1.37 9.25
CA GLN A 96 24.16 2.50 8.83
C GLN A 96 25.29 1.98 7.94
N LYS A 97 25.14 2.29 6.64
CA LYS A 97 26.17 2.43 5.60
C LYS A 97 27.44 1.58 5.77
N ILE A 98 27.65 0.61 4.88
CA ILE A 98 29.02 0.37 4.41
C ILE A 98 29.09 0.54 2.89
N SER A 99 30.12 1.28 2.51
CA SER A 99 30.53 1.73 1.18
C SER A 99 31.26 0.59 0.45
N PRO A 100 31.35 0.59 -0.89
CA PRO A 100 31.82 -0.54 -1.67
C PRO A 100 33.35 -0.54 -1.85
N ASP A 101 34.10 -0.40 -0.78
CA ASP A 101 35.58 -0.40 -0.85
C ASP A 101 36.15 -0.77 0.52
N ASP A 102 36.13 -2.06 0.87
CA ASP A 102 37.01 -2.68 1.88
C ASP A 102 36.85 -4.20 1.80
N ASP A 103 37.85 -4.89 1.25
CA ASP A 103 37.93 -6.35 1.15
C ASP A 103 38.00 -7.05 2.54
N ASP A 104 38.00 -6.29 3.63
CA ASP A 104 38.13 -6.76 5.02
C ASP A 104 36.80 -6.90 5.80
N GLU A 105 35.64 -6.63 5.19
CA GLU A 105 34.36 -6.64 5.95
C GLU A 105 33.63 -8.01 5.97
N TYR A 106 33.88 -8.88 5.00
CA TYR A 106 33.14 -10.15 4.90
C TYR A 106 33.83 -11.27 5.69
N THR A 107 33.09 -11.85 6.66
CA THR A 107 33.55 -12.98 7.47
C THR A 107 33.53 -14.30 6.69
N TYR A 108 32.74 -14.38 5.63
CA TYR A 108 32.57 -15.57 4.81
C TYR A 108 32.67 -15.24 3.32
N ASP A 109 33.16 -16.18 2.52
CA ASP A 109 33.22 -16.07 1.07
C ASP A 109 31.85 -16.36 0.46
N ALA A 110 31.12 -17.33 1.01
CA ALA A 110 29.77 -17.63 0.56
C ALA A 110 28.84 -18.13 1.68
N PHE A 111 27.58 -17.69 1.62
CA PHE A 111 26.48 -18.30 2.36
C PHE A 111 25.81 -19.35 1.48
N ILE A 112 25.58 -20.56 2.00
CA ILE A 112 24.89 -21.63 1.27
C ILE A 112 23.45 -21.76 1.76
N SER A 113 22.50 -21.52 0.86
CA SER A 113 21.08 -21.74 1.06
C SER A 113 20.66 -23.08 0.45
N TYR A 114 20.17 -23.99 1.28
CA TYR A 114 19.77 -25.36 0.90
C TYR A 114 18.52 -25.81 1.68
N SER A 115 17.90 -26.91 1.24
CA SER A 115 16.76 -27.53 1.95
C SER A 115 17.28 -28.44 3.06
N ASP A 116 16.56 -28.59 4.16
CA ASP A 116 16.92 -29.54 5.22
C ASP A 116 17.09 -30.99 4.70
N ASP A 117 16.39 -31.35 3.62
CA ASP A 117 16.55 -32.65 2.95
C ASP A 117 17.93 -32.82 2.28
N ASP A 118 18.51 -31.73 1.79
CA ASP A 118 19.81 -31.70 1.11
C ASP A 118 20.97 -31.51 2.09
N ARG A 119 20.68 -31.44 3.39
CA ARG A 119 21.65 -31.23 4.46
C ARG A 119 22.83 -32.20 4.41
N SER A 120 22.55 -33.48 4.21
CA SER A 120 23.57 -34.52 4.23
C SER A 120 24.61 -34.32 3.12
N PHE A 121 24.16 -33.90 1.95
CA PHE A 121 25.02 -33.56 0.81
C PHE A 121 25.83 -32.29 1.08
N VAL A 122 25.20 -31.24 1.61
CA VAL A 122 25.91 -29.97 1.89
C VAL A 122 26.98 -30.17 2.97
N LEU A 123 26.65 -30.85 4.08
CA LEU A 123 27.59 -31.04 5.18
C LEU A 123 28.73 -31.99 4.85
N LYS A 124 28.52 -32.97 3.95
CA LYS A 124 29.54 -33.95 3.58
C LYS A 124 30.30 -33.56 2.34
N ASP A 125 29.62 -33.36 1.22
CA ASP A 125 30.30 -33.18 -0.07
C ASP A 125 30.70 -31.72 -0.31
N CYS A 126 29.86 -30.77 0.10
CA CYS A 126 30.06 -29.35 -0.19
C CYS A 126 31.09 -28.72 0.76
N ILE A 127 30.95 -28.94 2.08
CA ILE A 127 31.94 -28.49 3.06
C ILE A 127 33.32 -29.11 2.79
N GLU A 128 33.39 -30.42 2.56
CA GLU A 128 34.69 -31.07 2.42
C GLU A 128 35.46 -30.56 1.22
N LYS A 129 34.81 -30.34 0.08
CA LYS A 129 35.50 -29.81 -1.10
C LYS A 129 35.80 -28.33 -0.96
N LEU A 130 34.82 -27.51 -0.60
CA LEU A 130 34.98 -26.07 -0.62
C LEU A 130 35.80 -25.53 0.56
N GLU A 131 35.61 -26.05 1.78
CA GLU A 131 36.39 -25.58 2.94
C GLU A 131 37.76 -26.26 3.05
N LYS A 132 37.90 -27.56 2.68
CA LYS A 132 39.19 -28.26 2.85
C LYS A 132 40.10 -28.22 1.62
N GLU A 133 39.57 -28.35 0.40
CA GLU A 133 40.39 -28.39 -0.82
C GLU A 133 40.67 -26.98 -1.35
N GLU A 134 39.65 -26.11 -1.33
CA GLU A 134 39.71 -24.76 -1.91
C GLU A 134 39.84 -23.64 -0.86
N ASN A 135 39.83 -23.98 0.44
CA ASN A 135 40.00 -23.07 1.57
C ASN A 135 38.99 -21.90 1.63
N PHE A 136 37.76 -22.10 1.14
CA PHE A 136 36.67 -21.14 1.26
C PHE A 136 36.07 -21.12 2.67
N ARG A 137 35.70 -19.94 3.16
CA ARG A 137 34.97 -19.75 4.42
C ARG A 137 33.47 -19.71 4.15
N LEU A 138 32.72 -20.73 4.57
CA LEU A 138 31.29 -20.82 4.29
C LEU A 138 30.42 -20.51 5.52
N CYS A 139 29.35 -19.72 5.33
CA CYS A 139 28.29 -19.53 6.34
C CYS A 139 27.21 -20.59 6.12
N ILE A 140 26.97 -21.44 7.12
CA ILE A 140 26.04 -22.57 7.02
C ILE A 140 25.00 -22.47 8.13
N HIS A 141 23.73 -22.46 7.74
CA HIS A 141 22.62 -22.14 8.64
C HIS A 141 22.49 -23.05 9.86
N GLN A 142 23.08 -24.25 9.82
CA GLN A 142 23.00 -25.20 10.92
C GLN A 142 24.16 -25.12 11.91
N ARG A 143 25.27 -24.51 11.48
CA ARG A 143 26.49 -24.35 12.29
C ARG A 143 26.59 -22.93 12.85
N ASP A 144 26.32 -21.94 11.99
CA ASP A 144 26.67 -20.54 12.24
C ASP A 144 25.48 -19.69 12.70
N PHE A 145 24.29 -20.28 12.81
CA PHE A 145 23.11 -19.57 13.32
C PHE A 145 23.18 -19.42 14.83
N MET A 146 23.05 -18.16 15.29
CA MET A 146 22.96 -17.88 16.71
C MET A 146 21.66 -18.46 17.29
N PRO A 147 21.74 -19.35 18.30
CA PRO A 147 20.56 -19.90 18.95
C PRO A 147 19.82 -18.79 19.72
N GLY A 148 18.49 -18.77 19.59
CA GLY A 148 17.62 -17.78 20.25
C GLY A 148 17.29 -16.54 19.41
N GLN A 149 17.85 -16.41 18.20
CA GLN A 149 17.54 -15.34 17.25
C GLN A 149 16.60 -15.85 16.15
N ASP A 150 15.73 -14.97 15.62
CA ASP A 150 14.78 -15.33 14.56
C ASP A 150 15.53 -15.82 13.31
N ILE A 151 15.05 -16.91 12.71
CA ILE A 151 15.65 -17.55 11.53
C ILE A 151 15.83 -16.54 10.39
N THR A 152 14.89 -15.62 10.20
CA THR A 152 14.94 -14.58 9.17
C THR A 152 16.09 -13.61 9.42
N VAL A 153 16.37 -13.31 10.69
CA VAL A 153 17.47 -12.42 11.09
C VAL A 153 18.80 -13.13 10.93
N ASN A 154 18.90 -14.41 11.29
CA ASN A 154 20.10 -15.22 11.07
C ASN A 154 20.45 -15.39 9.59
N ILE A 155 19.45 -15.67 8.73
CA ILE A 155 19.64 -15.70 7.27
C ILE A 155 20.16 -14.36 6.78
N THR A 156 19.53 -13.27 7.22
CA THR A 156 19.93 -11.92 6.84
C THR A 156 21.37 -11.63 7.27
N ASN A 157 21.75 -12.04 8.48
CA ASN A 157 23.11 -11.87 8.98
C ASN A 157 24.13 -12.64 8.13
N CYS A 158 23.89 -13.93 7.84
CA CYS A 158 24.78 -14.70 6.94
C CYS A 158 24.90 -14.09 5.55
N ILE A 159 23.81 -13.55 4.97
CA ILE A 159 23.85 -12.88 3.67
C ILE A 159 24.73 -11.61 3.74
N HIS A 160 24.68 -10.88 4.85
CA HIS A 160 25.48 -9.66 5.02
C HIS A 160 26.94 -9.92 5.32
N THR A 161 27.25 -10.99 6.04
CA THR A 161 28.63 -11.37 6.39
C THR A 161 29.31 -12.20 5.30
N SER A 162 28.59 -12.57 4.23
CA SER A 162 29.12 -13.36 3.12
C SER A 162 29.27 -12.54 1.84
N ARG A 163 30.38 -12.71 1.12
CA ARG A 163 30.63 -12.03 -0.18
C ARG A 163 29.63 -12.47 -1.26
N SER A 164 29.19 -13.72 -1.23
CA SER A 164 28.24 -14.29 -2.18
C SER A 164 27.20 -15.16 -1.48
N THR A 165 26.05 -15.38 -2.13
CA THR A 165 25.03 -16.34 -1.67
C THR A 165 24.83 -17.39 -2.75
N VAL A 166 25.01 -18.66 -2.40
CA VAL A 166 24.87 -19.82 -3.29
C VAL A 166 23.62 -20.59 -2.90
N CYS A 167 22.68 -20.73 -3.83
CA CYS A 167 21.44 -21.47 -3.62
C CYS A 167 21.53 -22.86 -4.26
N LEU A 168 21.39 -23.91 -3.45
CA LEU A 168 21.26 -25.28 -3.94
C LEU A 168 19.80 -25.55 -4.31
N ILE A 169 19.48 -25.39 -5.59
CA ILE A 169 18.11 -25.53 -6.10
C ILE A 169 17.85 -27.00 -6.44
N THR A 170 17.19 -27.72 -5.53
CA THR A 170 16.63 -29.06 -5.77
C THR A 170 15.11 -29.00 -5.88
N ARG A 171 14.47 -30.06 -6.38
CA ARG A 171 12.99 -30.14 -6.39
C ARG A 171 12.41 -30.03 -4.98
N LYS A 172 13.13 -30.58 -3.99
CA LYS A 172 12.74 -30.54 -2.58
C LYS A 172 12.89 -29.14 -1.98
N PHE A 173 13.95 -28.43 -2.33
CA PHE A 173 14.12 -27.03 -1.99
C PHE A 173 12.98 -26.13 -2.52
N LEU A 174 12.53 -26.38 -3.75
CA LEU A 174 11.38 -25.65 -4.32
C LEU A 174 10.04 -26.01 -3.65
N GLU A 175 9.90 -27.17 -3.01
CA GLU A 175 8.67 -27.55 -2.29
C GLU A 175 8.63 -26.98 -0.87
N SER A 176 9.77 -26.96 -0.16
CA SER A 176 9.86 -26.58 1.25
C SER A 176 10.16 -25.10 1.47
N TYR A 177 10.99 -24.50 0.61
CA TYR A 177 11.53 -23.15 0.81
C TYR A 177 11.15 -22.17 -0.29
N TYR A 178 10.18 -22.49 -1.17
CA TYR A 178 9.78 -21.66 -2.31
C TYR A 178 9.65 -20.16 -1.97
N CYS A 179 8.96 -19.83 -0.88
CA CYS A 179 8.76 -18.45 -0.43
C CYS A 179 10.07 -17.78 0.04
N MET A 180 10.93 -18.52 0.74
CA MET A 180 12.23 -18.03 1.19
C MET A 180 13.20 -17.87 0.02
N PHE A 181 13.14 -18.78 -0.95
CA PHE A 181 13.93 -18.73 -2.17
C PHE A 181 13.53 -17.55 -3.05
N GLU A 182 12.23 -17.35 -3.32
CA GLU A 182 11.73 -16.17 -4.04
C GLU A 182 12.13 -14.88 -3.32
N PHE A 183 12.06 -14.86 -1.98
CA PHE A 183 12.50 -13.74 -1.17
C PHE A 183 14.01 -13.48 -1.28
N ASN A 184 14.84 -14.51 -1.16
CA ASN A 184 16.30 -14.40 -1.29
C ASN A 184 16.70 -14.00 -2.70
N MET A 185 16.03 -14.52 -3.73
CA MET A 185 16.28 -14.17 -5.13
C MET A 185 15.89 -12.72 -5.42
N ALA A 186 14.73 -12.26 -4.94
CA ALA A 186 14.33 -10.85 -5.05
C ALA A 186 15.31 -9.90 -4.32
N ARG A 187 15.87 -10.34 -3.18
CA ARG A 187 16.92 -9.58 -2.48
C ARG A 187 18.21 -9.52 -3.28
N MET A 188 18.63 -10.64 -3.86
CA MET A 188 19.84 -10.73 -4.67
C MET A 188 19.73 -9.82 -5.89
N GLU A 189 18.61 -9.89 -6.63
CA GLU A 189 18.26 -8.96 -7.72
C GLU A 189 18.36 -7.48 -7.29
N SER A 190 17.89 -7.13 -6.09
CA SER A 190 17.99 -5.75 -5.59
C SER A 190 19.43 -5.29 -5.31
N ILE A 191 20.33 -6.22 -4.95
CA ILE A 191 21.75 -5.93 -4.69
C ILE A 191 22.49 -5.78 -6.03
N TYR A 192 22.25 -6.69 -6.98
CA TYR A 192 22.80 -6.60 -8.33
C TYR A 192 22.34 -5.35 -9.08
N SER A 193 21.04 -5.02 -9.01
CA SER A 193 20.50 -3.80 -9.64
C SER A 193 21.07 -2.51 -9.04
N ARG A 194 21.62 -2.54 -7.82
CA ARG A 194 22.25 -1.37 -7.19
C ARG A 194 23.71 -1.18 -7.65
N ASN A 195 24.42 -2.26 -7.95
CA ASN A 195 25.81 -2.20 -8.46
C ASN A 195 25.90 -1.92 -9.97
N GLY A 196 24.82 -2.12 -10.74
CA GLY A 196 24.78 -1.81 -12.17
C GLY A 196 24.68 -0.31 -12.54
N GLY A 197 24.59 0.60 -11.56
CA GLY A 197 24.43 2.05 -11.78
C GLY A 197 25.69 2.90 -11.58
N GLY A 198 26.84 2.29 -11.26
CA GLY A 198 28.07 2.98 -10.84
C GLY A 198 29.22 2.97 -11.85
N SER A 199 28.98 2.64 -13.12
CA SER A 199 30.03 2.68 -14.15
C SER A 199 29.53 3.37 -15.42
N GLN A 200 29.49 4.69 -15.36
CA GLN A 200 29.72 5.54 -16.52
C GLN A 200 30.83 6.51 -16.11
N ILE A 201 31.86 6.54 -16.95
CA ILE A 201 33.13 7.27 -16.88
C ILE A 201 32.87 8.78 -16.84
#